data_AF-A0A975DTM7-F1
#
_entry.id   AF-A0A975DTM7-F1
#
_cell.length_a   1.000
_cell.length_b   1.000
_cell.length_c   1.000
_cell.angle_alpha   90.00
_cell.angle_beta   90.00
_cell.angle_gamma   90.00
#
_symmetry.space_group_name_H-M   'P 1'
#
loop_
_entity.id
_entity.type
_entity.pdbx_description
1 polymer ?
#
loop_
_entity_poly.entity_id
_entity_poly.type
_entity_poly.pdbx_seq_one_letter_code
_entity_poly.pdbx_strand_id
1 'polypeptide(L)'
;MSISKGRSSRRKRSSESDFEDWLHVEFAARDAFTALILLVKITEPKITPLASTFLNVLGDDVTWPQMAALLAGSGHAWDGAAFIPVDGPLPNPEARSQLRALEARVREDRLVLNEGQLFDLWGRRLMVEKVPTQ
;
A
#
# COMPACT_ATOMS: atom_id res chain seq x y z
N MET A 1 38.61 -11.64 -25.80
CA MET A 1 39.10 -11.38 -24.44
C MET A 1 38.66 -9.95 -24.12
N SER A 2 37.72 -9.60 -23.25
CA SER A 2 37.13 -10.20 -22.04
C SER A 2 35.62 -9.85 -22.01
N ILE A 3 34.71 -10.81 -21.90
CA ILE A 3 34.01 -11.32 -20.70
C ILE A 3 33.11 -10.28 -19.97
N SER A 4 31.82 -10.56 -20.10
CA SER A 4 30.60 -10.07 -19.44
C SER A 4 30.66 -9.81 -17.93
N LYS A 5 29.71 -8.98 -17.45
CA LYS A 5 28.90 -9.32 -16.26
C LYS A 5 27.49 -8.73 -16.38
N GLY A 6 26.59 -9.52 -16.96
CA GLY A 6 25.19 -9.46 -16.52
C GLY A 6 25.15 -9.95 -15.08
N ARG A 7 24.61 -9.14 -14.17
CA ARG A 7 24.09 -9.65 -12.90
C ARG A 7 22.58 -9.66 -13.03
N SER A 8 22.09 -10.75 -13.61
CA SER A 8 20.80 -11.29 -13.18
C SER A 8 20.97 -11.64 -11.70
N SER A 9 20.41 -10.81 -10.81
CA SER A 9 20.18 -11.22 -9.43
C SER A 9 19.07 -12.26 -9.46
N ARG A 10 19.53 -13.51 -9.56
CA ARG A 10 18.86 -14.72 -9.13
C ARG A 10 17.73 -14.44 -8.13
N ARG A 11 16.48 -14.57 -8.59
CA ARG A 11 15.27 -14.63 -7.76
C ARG A 11 15.43 -15.80 -6.78
N LYS A 12 15.95 -15.51 -5.59
CA LYS A 12 15.78 -16.38 -4.42
C LYS A 12 14.29 -16.23 -4.12
N ARG A 13 13.51 -17.32 -4.14
CA ARG A 13 12.14 -17.28 -3.61
C ARG A 13 12.27 -17.03 -2.11
N SER A 14 12.25 -15.77 -1.70
CA SER A 14 12.22 -15.36 -0.29
C SER A 14 10.84 -15.67 0.26
N SER A 15 10.76 -15.85 1.58
CA SER A 15 9.55 -15.73 2.39
C SER A 15 9.01 -14.29 2.42
N GLU A 16 8.92 -13.64 1.27
CA GLU A 16 8.38 -12.28 1.12
C GLU A 16 6.84 -12.34 1.30
N SER A 17 6.28 -11.31 1.94
CA SER A 17 4.83 -11.17 2.09
C SER A 17 4.22 -10.64 0.79
N ASP A 18 2.88 -10.67 0.71
CA ASP A 18 2.17 -10.15 -0.46
C ASP A 18 2.44 -8.65 -0.68
N PHE A 19 2.88 -7.93 0.36
CA PHE A 19 3.31 -6.53 0.27
C PHE A 19 4.61 -6.36 -0.50
N GLU A 20 5.68 -7.12 -0.19
CA GLU A 20 6.94 -7.02 -0.93
C GLU A 20 6.73 -7.44 -2.40
N ASP A 21 6.00 -8.54 -2.62
CA ASP A 21 5.64 -8.99 -3.97
C ASP A 21 4.89 -7.90 -4.75
N TRP A 22 3.94 -7.21 -4.12
CA TRP A 22 3.25 -6.08 -4.75
C TRP A 22 4.21 -4.91 -5.03
N LEU A 23 5.02 -4.51 -4.06
CA LEU A 23 5.91 -3.36 -4.18
C LEU A 23 6.92 -3.55 -5.33
N HIS A 24 7.48 -4.75 -5.46
CA HIS A 24 8.38 -5.10 -6.56
C HIS A 24 7.70 -4.99 -7.93
N VAL A 25 6.48 -5.55 -8.06
CA VAL A 25 5.71 -5.49 -9.31
C VAL A 25 5.33 -4.04 -9.64
N GLU A 26 4.90 -3.28 -8.64
CA GLU A 26 4.41 -1.93 -8.80
C GLU A 26 5.52 -0.96 -9.21
N PHE A 27 6.65 -1.03 -8.52
CA PHE A 27 7.82 -0.21 -8.80
C PHE A 27 8.42 -0.56 -10.17
N ALA A 28 8.51 -1.85 -10.53
CA ALA A 28 8.97 -2.26 -11.85
C ALA A 28 8.07 -1.76 -12.99
N ALA A 29 6.77 -1.60 -12.74
CA ALA A 29 5.82 -1.12 -13.73
C ALA A 29 5.79 0.40 -13.88
N ARG A 30 5.96 1.14 -12.78
CA ARG A 30 5.72 2.60 -12.74
C ARG A 30 6.98 3.45 -12.54
N ASP A 31 8.09 2.85 -12.13
CA ASP A 31 9.21 3.57 -11.52
C ASP A 31 8.74 4.30 -10.23
N ALA A 32 9.44 5.34 -9.79
CA ALA A 32 9.09 6.11 -8.60
C ALA A 32 7.64 6.65 -8.62
N PHE A 33 6.94 6.50 -7.50
CA PHE A 33 5.52 6.84 -7.37
C PHE A 33 5.18 7.36 -5.97
N THR A 34 4.01 7.96 -5.79
CA THR A 34 3.47 8.27 -4.46
C THR A 34 2.47 7.19 -4.04
N ALA A 35 2.63 6.63 -2.84
CA ALA A 35 1.63 5.79 -2.22
C ALA A 35 0.75 6.64 -1.31
N LEU A 36 -0.54 6.74 -1.60
CA LEU A 36 -1.56 7.25 -0.69
C LEU A 36 -1.97 6.11 0.25
N ILE A 37 -1.93 6.35 1.56
CA ILE A 37 -2.09 5.30 2.56
C ILE A 37 -3.28 5.63 3.46
N LEU A 38 -4.17 4.65 3.65
CA LEU A 38 -5.23 4.70 4.65
C LEU A 38 -5.08 3.56 5.65
N LEU A 39 -5.05 3.89 6.93
CA LEU A 39 -5.19 2.92 8.01
C LEU A 39 -6.65 2.68 8.30
N VAL A 40 -7.04 1.42 8.47
CA VAL A 40 -8.41 1.02 8.73
C VAL A 40 -8.52 0.12 9.95
N LYS A 41 -9.63 0.27 10.67
CA LYS A 41 -10.15 -0.72 11.61
C LYS A 41 -11.11 -1.62 10.87
N ILE A 42 -10.97 -2.93 11.05
CA ILE A 42 -11.85 -3.95 10.49
C ILE A 42 -12.65 -4.54 11.65
N THR A 43 -13.95 -4.35 11.65
CA THR A 43 -14.88 -4.91 12.63
C THR A 43 -16.07 -5.43 11.86
N GLU A 44 -16.09 -6.72 11.53
CA GLU A 44 -17.06 -7.30 10.60
C GLU A 44 -18.50 -6.90 10.94
N PRO A 45 -19.29 -6.42 9.96
CA PRO A 45 -19.01 -6.26 8.52
C PRO A 45 -18.45 -4.88 8.12
N LYS A 46 -17.99 -4.08 9.07
CA LYS A 46 -17.62 -2.67 8.91
C LYS A 46 -16.11 -2.49 8.75
N ILE A 47 -15.73 -1.63 7.81
CA ILE A 47 -14.38 -1.08 7.68
C ILE A 47 -14.46 0.41 8.02
N THR A 48 -13.61 0.87 8.94
CA THR A 48 -13.61 2.26 9.42
C THR A 48 -12.22 2.88 9.18
N PRO A 49 -12.10 3.94 8.36
CA PRO A 49 -10.85 4.70 8.24
C PRO A 49 -10.45 5.31 9.59
N LEU A 50 -9.17 5.20 9.94
CA LEU A 50 -8.60 5.68 11.21
C LEU A 50 -7.71 6.91 11.01
N ALA A 51 -6.77 6.79 10.08
CA ALA A 51 -5.81 7.82 9.74
C ALA A 51 -5.36 7.64 8.29
N SER A 52 -4.74 8.67 7.74
CA SER A 52 -4.24 8.67 6.38
C SER A 52 -2.86 9.32 6.34
N THR A 53 -2.05 8.91 5.37
CA THR A 53 -0.75 9.53 5.09
C THR A 53 -0.39 9.29 3.62
N PHE A 54 0.75 9.80 3.19
CA PHE A 54 1.32 9.49 1.90
C PHE A 54 2.84 9.42 2.01
N LEU A 55 3.47 8.68 1.11
CA LEU A 55 4.93 8.65 0.97
C LEU A 55 5.33 8.53 -0.50
N ASN A 56 6.50 9.05 -0.81
CA ASN A 56 7.12 8.84 -2.12
C ASN A 56 7.98 7.58 -2.07
N VAL A 57 7.64 6.61 -2.92
CA VAL A 57 8.39 5.37 -3.12
C VAL A 57 9.43 5.63 -4.20
N LEU A 58 10.71 5.55 -3.82
CA LEU A 58 11.86 5.77 -4.71
C LEU A 58 12.65 4.48 -4.98
N GLY A 59 12.16 3.34 -4.49
CA GLY A 59 12.74 2.01 -4.60
C GLY A 59 11.84 0.98 -3.94
N ASP A 60 12.17 -0.30 -4.10
CA ASP A 60 11.36 -1.44 -3.69
C ASP A 60 11.99 -2.30 -2.58
N ASP A 61 13.00 -1.77 -1.88
CA ASP A 61 13.72 -2.47 -0.81
C ASP A 61 13.01 -2.48 0.56
N VAL A 62 11.82 -1.86 0.66
CA VAL A 62 11.09 -1.74 1.93
C VAL A 62 10.34 -3.03 2.23
N THR A 63 10.60 -3.61 3.40
CA THR A 63 9.88 -4.80 3.89
C THR A 63 8.59 -4.44 4.62
N TRP A 64 7.66 -5.39 4.69
CA TRP A 64 6.41 -5.19 5.44
C TRP A 64 6.64 -4.86 6.92
N PRO A 65 7.51 -5.55 7.68
CA PRO A 65 7.77 -5.18 9.08
C PRO A 65 8.27 -3.74 9.26
N GLN A 66 9.09 -3.23 8.33
CA GLN A 66 9.54 -1.83 8.36
C GLN A 66 8.38 -0.87 8.09
N MET A 67 7.56 -1.16 7.07
CA MET A 67 6.38 -0.35 6.75
C MET A 67 5.38 -0.35 7.91
N ALA A 68 5.05 -1.52 8.47
CA ALA A 68 4.14 -1.66 9.60
C ALA A 68 4.65 -0.89 10.84
N ALA A 69 5.97 -0.90 11.10
CA ALA A 69 6.56 -0.11 12.18
C ALA A 69 6.40 1.41 11.96
N LEU A 70 6.54 1.89 10.72
CA LEU A 70 6.27 3.30 10.38
C LEU A 70 4.80 3.65 10.60
N LEU A 71 3.88 2.80 10.15
CA LEU A 71 2.43 3.00 10.29
C LEU A 71 1.96 2.93 11.74
N ALA A 72 2.59 2.10 12.57
CA ALA A 72 2.36 2.06 14.01
C ALA A 72 2.66 3.40 14.70
N GLY A 73 3.54 4.22 14.13
CA GLY A 73 3.81 5.59 14.58
C GLY A 73 2.60 6.53 14.55
N SER A 74 1.50 6.15 13.88
CA SER A 74 0.23 6.89 13.89
C SER A 74 -0.46 6.91 15.26
N GLY A 75 -0.14 5.99 16.15
CA GLY A 75 -0.78 5.85 17.46
C GLY A 75 -2.18 5.20 17.42
N HIS A 76 -2.68 4.82 16.25
CA HIS A 76 -3.96 4.12 16.10
C HIS A 76 -3.78 2.60 16.15
N ALA A 77 -4.73 1.89 16.76
CA ALA A 77 -4.84 0.44 16.67
C ALA A 77 -5.56 0.05 15.35
N TRP A 78 -4.79 -0.15 14.29
CA TRP A 78 -5.28 -0.51 12.95
C TRP A 78 -5.23 -2.03 12.71
N ASP A 79 -6.09 -2.51 11.80
CA ASP A 79 -6.15 -3.93 11.39
C ASP A 79 -5.68 -4.14 9.95
N GLY A 80 -5.76 -3.09 9.12
CA GLY A 80 -5.20 -3.09 7.78
C GLY A 80 -4.75 -1.71 7.29
N ALA A 81 -3.93 -1.73 6.24
CA ALA A 81 -3.42 -0.54 5.57
C ALA A 81 -3.63 -0.65 4.05
N ALA A 82 -4.37 0.29 3.47
CA ALA A 82 -4.58 0.40 2.04
C ALA A 82 -3.54 1.30 1.40
N PHE A 83 -2.96 0.87 0.29
CA PHE A 83 -2.00 1.60 -0.53
C PHE A 83 -2.61 1.86 -1.89
N ILE A 84 -2.88 3.12 -2.20
CA ILE A 84 -3.35 3.58 -3.51
C ILE A 84 -2.19 4.30 -4.19
N PRO A 85 -1.52 3.65 -5.15
CA PRO A 85 -0.41 4.24 -5.88
C PRO A 85 -0.92 5.30 -6.87
N VAL A 86 -0.17 6.39 -7.00
CA VAL A 86 -0.42 7.46 -7.98
C VAL A 86 0.87 7.78 -8.70
N ASP A 87 0.77 8.12 -9.98
CA ASP A 87 1.93 8.24 -10.87
C ASP A 87 2.89 9.36 -10.45
N GLY A 88 4.17 9.01 -10.37
CA GLY A 88 5.25 9.93 -10.06
C GLY A 88 5.34 10.35 -8.58
N PRO A 89 6.51 10.80 -8.12
CA PRO A 89 6.63 11.45 -6.82
C PRO A 89 5.90 12.79 -6.84
N LEU A 90 4.86 12.92 -6.03
CA LEU A 90 4.08 14.14 -5.92
C LEU A 90 4.67 15.14 -4.92
N PRO A 91 4.54 16.45 -5.18
CA PRO A 91 4.73 17.48 -4.17
C PRO A 91 3.70 17.35 -3.04
N ASN A 92 4.10 17.70 -1.81
CA ASN A 92 3.24 17.58 -0.63
C ASN A 92 1.84 18.22 -0.77
N PRO A 93 1.65 19.41 -1.36
CA PRO A 93 0.31 19.98 -1.53
C PRO A 93 -0.61 19.12 -2.40
N GLU A 94 -0.05 18.53 -3.46
CA GLU A 94 -0.78 17.70 -4.41
C GLU A 94 -1.14 16.34 -3.79
N ALA A 95 -0.17 15.67 -3.17
CA ALA A 95 -0.40 14.43 -2.45
C ALA A 95 -1.47 14.58 -1.35
N ARG A 96 -1.45 15.70 -0.61
CA ARG A 96 -2.50 16.03 0.38
C ARG A 96 -3.87 16.24 -0.26
N SER A 97 -3.91 16.83 -1.45
CA SER A 97 -5.17 17.03 -2.18
C SER A 97 -5.77 15.69 -2.61
N GLN A 98 -4.95 14.82 -3.19
CA GLN A 98 -5.38 13.49 -3.62
C GLN A 98 -5.78 12.60 -2.44
N LEU A 99 -5.04 12.66 -1.32
CA LEU A 99 -5.38 11.92 -0.11
C LEU A 99 -6.76 12.32 0.44
N ARG A 100 -7.08 13.62 0.48
CA ARG A 100 -8.42 14.09 0.89
C ARG A 100 -9.52 13.63 -0.05
N ALA A 101 -9.25 13.62 -1.36
CA ALA A 101 -10.21 13.12 -2.33
C ALA A 101 -10.47 11.61 -2.14
N LEU A 102 -9.41 10.84 -1.90
CA LEU A 102 -9.51 9.40 -1.60
C LEU A 102 -10.29 9.15 -0.30
N GLU A 103 -10.04 9.91 0.76
CA GLU A 103 -10.81 9.82 2.01
C GLU A 103 -12.31 10.07 1.81
N ALA A 104 -12.66 11.08 1.00
CA ALA A 104 -14.05 11.38 0.68
C ALA A 104 -14.72 10.20 -0.04
N ARG A 105 -14.05 9.63 -1.05
CA ARG A 105 -14.53 8.48 -1.80
C ARG A 105 -14.69 7.24 -0.93
N VAL A 106 -13.73 6.94 -0.04
CA VAL A 106 -13.81 5.80 0.88
C VAL A 106 -14.94 5.96 1.91
N ARG A 107 -15.24 7.21 2.32
CA ARG A 107 -16.37 7.49 3.21
C ARG A 107 -17.72 7.23 2.54
N GLU A 108 -17.81 7.47 1.22
CA GLU A 108 -19.01 7.21 0.42
C GLU A 108 -19.13 5.73 0.06
N ASP A 109 -18.04 5.11 -0.39
CA ASP A 109 -17.98 3.70 -0.75
C ASP A 109 -16.64 3.06 -0.33
N ARG A 110 -16.71 2.16 0.66
CA ARG A 110 -15.55 1.41 1.15
C ARG A 110 -14.93 0.48 0.10
N LEU A 111 -15.64 0.14 -0.97
CA LEU A 111 -15.10 -0.69 -2.07
C LEU A 111 -13.99 0.02 -2.84
N VAL A 112 -13.89 1.35 -2.73
CA VAL A 112 -12.77 2.15 -3.29
C VAL A 112 -11.41 1.66 -2.79
N LEU A 113 -11.34 1.04 -1.61
CA LEU A 113 -10.10 0.45 -1.09
C LEU A 113 -9.53 -0.66 -2.01
N ASN A 114 -10.37 -1.30 -2.83
CA ASN A 114 -9.95 -2.33 -3.79
C ASN A 114 -9.32 -1.75 -5.07
N GLU A 115 -9.30 -0.43 -5.26
CA GLU A 115 -8.60 0.20 -6.39
C GLU A 115 -7.07 0.14 -6.25
N GLY A 116 -6.58 -0.06 -5.02
CA GLY A 116 -5.18 -0.33 -4.72
C GLY A 116 -5.03 -1.66 -4.00
N GLN A 117 -4.11 -1.72 -3.03
CA GLN A 117 -3.85 -2.94 -2.28
C GLN A 117 -4.10 -2.72 -0.79
N LEU A 118 -4.91 -3.57 -0.17
CA LEU A 118 -5.14 -3.60 1.27
C LEU A 118 -4.34 -4.76 1.89
N PHE A 119 -3.55 -4.47 2.92
CA PHE A 119 -2.77 -5.48 3.63
C PHE A 119 -3.17 -5.56 5.09
N ASP A 120 -3.18 -6.77 5.65
CA ASP A 120 -3.36 -7.00 7.09
C ASP A 120 -2.05 -6.83 7.88
N LEU A 121 -2.11 -7.00 9.21
CA LEU A 121 -0.95 -6.88 10.10
C LEU A 121 0.26 -7.76 9.74
N TRP A 122 0.05 -8.82 8.96
CA TRP A 122 1.09 -9.76 8.53
C TRP A 122 1.56 -9.53 7.08
N GLY A 123 1.06 -8.48 6.42
CA GLY A 123 1.44 -8.14 5.05
C GLY A 123 0.72 -9.00 4.01
N ARG A 124 -0.35 -9.69 4.42
CA ARG A 124 -1.16 -10.51 3.50
C ARG A 124 -2.23 -9.64 2.87
N ARG A 125 -2.51 -9.88 1.60
CA ARG A 125 -3.49 -9.10 0.84
C ARG A 125 -4.91 -9.43 1.31
N LEU A 126 -5.71 -8.38 1.51
CA LEU A 126 -7.13 -8.45 1.80
C LEU A 126 -7.94 -7.89 0.61
N MET A 127 -9.18 -8.35 0.49
CA MET A 127 -10.15 -7.82 -0.46
C MET A 127 -11.42 -7.44 0.29
N VAL A 128 -11.95 -6.24 0.00
CA VAL A 128 -13.21 -5.79 0.60
C VAL A 128 -14.37 -6.34 -0.22
N GLU A 129 -15.21 -7.14 0.41
CA GLU A 129 -16.40 -7.68 -0.24
C GLU A 129 -17.65 -6.86 0.09
N LYS A 130 -18.58 -6.83 -0.87
CA LYS A 130 -19.92 -6.31 -0.63
C LYS A 130 -20.72 -7.40 0.08
N VAL A 131 -21.13 -7.15 1.31
CA VAL A 131 -22.10 -8.02 1.99
C VAL A 131 -23.43 -7.90 1.22
N PRO A 132 -24.03 -9.01 0.75
CA PRO A 132 -25.36 -8.97 0.17
C PRO A 132 -26.33 -8.42 1.20
N THR A 133 -27.05 -7.36 0.85
CA THR A 133 -28.19 -6.91 1.65
C THR A 133 -29.22 -8.06 1.60
N GLN A 134 -29.47 -8.71 2.73
CA GLN A 134 -30.60 -9.63 2.87
C GLN A 134 -31.91 -8.85 2.94
#